data_AF-A0A7L8RPW2-F1
#
_entry.id   AF-A0A7L8RPW2-F1
#
_cell.length_a   1.000
_cell.length_b   1.000
_cell.length_c   1.000
_cell.angle_alpha   90.00
_cell.angle_beta   90.00
_cell.angle_gamma   90.00
#
_symmetry.space_group_name_H-M   'P 1'
#
loop_
_entity.id
_entity.type
_entity.pdbx_description
1 polymer ?
#
loop_
_entity_poly.entity_id
_entity_poly.type
_entity_poly.pdbx_seq_one_letter_code
_entity_poly.pdbx_strand_id
1 'polypeptide(L)'
;MEFAFPWPASQGEWLAWSSAAVTLLFGVILFFAPRIAFRLLRLQARPDNPEAIAQGRATMAGFFLGVGLCAILLAQPLLYMALGVSWLFTAFGRIVAMMSDGANTPYNWVAIVVELALAALPLGFVFGFWP
;
A
#
# COMPACT_ATOMS: atom_id res chain seq x y z
N MET A 1 -28.74 8.23 -7.59
CA MET A 1 -27.60 7.47 -8.13
C MET A 1 -27.68 6.08 -7.55
N GLU A 2 -27.92 5.06 -8.37
CA GLU A 2 -27.75 3.68 -7.93
C GLU A 2 -26.25 3.46 -7.70
N PHE A 3 -25.85 3.08 -6.49
CA PHE A 3 -24.48 2.69 -6.19
C PHE A 3 -24.24 1.30 -6.76
N ALA A 4 -23.99 1.23 -8.06
CA ALA A 4 -23.45 0.03 -8.69
C ALA A 4 -21.96 -0.06 -8.32
N PHE A 5 -21.55 -1.19 -7.75
CA PHE A 5 -20.14 -1.43 -7.46
C PHE A 5 -19.36 -1.53 -8.78
N PRO A 6 -18.30 -0.74 -8.98
CA PRO A 6 -17.55 -0.73 -10.23
C PRO A 6 -16.62 -1.94 -10.30
N TRP A 7 -17.16 -3.06 -10.77
CA TRP A 7 -16.36 -4.26 -11.00
C TRP A 7 -15.35 -4.02 -12.13
N PRO A 8 -14.08 -4.45 -11.97
CA PRO A 8 -13.08 -4.30 -13.01
C PRO A 8 -13.49 -4.99 -14.31
N ALA A 9 -13.38 -4.29 -15.43
CA ALA A 9 -13.83 -4.76 -16.73
C ALA A 9 -12.69 -5.30 -17.61
N SER A 10 -11.43 -4.86 -17.37
CA SER A 10 -10.25 -5.31 -18.12
C SER A 10 -9.21 -6.01 -17.25
N GLN A 11 -8.30 -6.75 -17.89
CA GLN A 11 -7.21 -7.43 -17.20
C GLN A 11 -6.30 -6.42 -16.47
N GLY A 12 -5.97 -5.30 -17.12
CA GLY A 12 -5.22 -4.20 -16.53
C GLY A 12 -5.92 -3.59 -15.32
N GLU A 13 -7.24 -3.42 -15.39
CA GLU A 13 -8.01 -2.91 -14.26
C GLU A 13 -8.02 -3.90 -13.09
N TRP A 14 -8.11 -5.21 -13.37
CA TRP A 14 -7.96 -6.25 -12.34
C TRP A 14 -6.61 -6.21 -11.63
N LEU A 15 -5.53 -5.90 -12.36
CA LEU A 15 -4.19 -5.74 -11.78
C LEU A 15 -4.14 -4.51 -10.85
N ALA A 16 -4.68 -3.37 -11.30
CA ALA A 16 -4.76 -2.15 -10.49
C ALA A 16 -5.62 -2.35 -9.23
N TRP A 17 -6.78 -2.99 -9.40
CA TRP A 17 -7.70 -3.34 -8.32
C TRP A 17 -7.06 -4.29 -7.31
N SER A 18 -6.28 -5.27 -7.76
CA SER A 18 -5.57 -6.20 -6.87
C SER A 18 -4.54 -5.46 -6.00
N SER A 19 -3.82 -4.49 -6.54
CA SER A 19 -2.93 -3.62 -5.74
C SER A 19 -3.72 -2.84 -4.68
N ALA A 20 -4.89 -2.29 -5.06
CA ALA A 20 -5.76 -1.60 -4.12
C ALA A 20 -6.27 -2.53 -3.00
N ALA A 21 -6.64 -3.77 -3.34
CA ALA A 21 -7.09 -4.78 -2.39
C ALA A 21 -5.99 -5.18 -1.40
N VAL A 22 -4.76 -5.41 -1.87
CA VAL A 22 -3.60 -5.70 -1.00
C VAL A 22 -3.32 -4.52 -0.07
N THR A 23 -3.38 -3.29 -0.60
CA THR A 23 -3.17 -2.07 0.18
C THR A 23 -4.24 -1.90 1.26
N LEU A 24 -5.51 -2.13 0.90
CA LEU A 24 -6.63 -2.10 1.83
C LEU A 24 -6.48 -3.15 2.92
N LEU A 25 -6.14 -4.40 2.54
CA LEU A 25 -5.91 -5.48 3.49
C LEU A 25 -4.78 -5.15 4.48
N PHE A 26 -3.68 -4.59 3.97
CA PHE A 26 -2.58 -4.15 4.82
C PHE A 26 -3.02 -3.05 5.81
N GLY A 27 -3.80 -2.07 5.33
CA GLY A 27 -4.44 -1.06 6.16
C GLY A 27 -5.35 -1.65 7.25
N VAL A 28 -6.17 -2.66 6.91
CA VAL A 28 -7.04 -3.38 7.86
C VAL A 28 -6.21 -4.08 8.94
N ILE A 29 -5.12 -4.76 8.56
CA ILE A 29 -4.24 -5.43 9.52
C ILE A 29 -3.57 -4.40 10.45
N LEU A 30 -3.08 -3.28 9.91
CA LEU A 30 -2.54 -2.18 10.71
C LEU A 30 -3.59 -1.59 11.67
N PHE A 31 -4.84 -1.44 11.21
CA PHE A 31 -5.92 -0.85 11.99
C PHE A 31 -6.36 -1.74 13.15
N PHE A 32 -6.59 -3.03 12.92
CA PHE A 32 -7.13 -3.94 13.93
C PHE A 32 -6.05 -4.69 14.71
N ALA A 33 -4.96 -5.08 14.03
CA ALA A 33 -3.89 -5.91 14.57
C ALA A 33 -2.48 -5.31 14.34
N PRO A 34 -2.22 -4.08 14.84
CA PRO A 34 -0.97 -3.35 14.57
C PRO A 34 0.29 -4.12 14.99
N ARG A 35 0.24 -4.93 16.06
CA ARG A 35 1.38 -5.77 16.49
C ARG A 35 1.74 -6.88 15.49
N ILE A 36 0.78 -7.34 14.70
CA ILE A 36 1.04 -8.30 13.61
C ILE A 36 1.70 -7.55 12.45
N ALA A 37 1.14 -6.42 12.04
CA ALA A 37 1.72 -5.56 11.00
C ALA A 37 3.14 -5.12 11.36
N PHE A 38 3.39 -4.71 12.60
CA PHE A 38 4.73 -4.30 13.06
C PHE A 38 5.72 -5.45 13.00
N ARG A 39 5.33 -6.68 13.37
CA ARG A 39 6.20 -7.85 13.20
C ARG A 39 6.53 -8.11 11.73
N LEU A 40 5.55 -7.99 10.83
CA LEU A 40 5.81 -8.08 9.39
C LEU A 40 6.81 -7.02 8.96
N LEU A 41 6.58 -5.75 9.33
CA LEU A 41 7.47 -4.62 9.06
C LEU A 41 8.81 -4.65 9.84
N ARG A 42 9.05 -5.65 10.68
CA ARG A 42 10.18 -5.73 11.62
C ARG A 42 10.30 -4.53 12.57
N LEU A 43 9.17 -3.89 12.87
CA LEU A 43 9.03 -2.85 13.88
C LEU A 43 8.74 -3.46 15.25
N GLN A 44 9.23 -2.80 16.30
CA GLN A 44 8.92 -3.14 17.69
C GLN A 44 8.35 -1.92 18.39
N ALA A 45 7.08 -2.00 18.81
CA ALA A 45 6.49 -0.99 19.67
C ALA A 45 7.04 -1.15 21.09
N ARG A 46 7.58 -0.07 21.65
CA ARG A 46 8.02 -0.08 23.06
C ARG A 46 6.80 -0.26 23.97
N PRO A 47 6.85 -1.17 24.96
CA PRO A 47 5.71 -1.44 25.84
C PRO A 47 5.22 -0.21 26.59
N ASP A 48 6.14 0.68 26.96
CA ASP A 48 5.86 1.88 27.76
C ASP A 48 5.25 3.02 26.93
N ASN A 49 5.22 2.89 25.60
CA ASN A 49 4.76 3.92 24.69
C ASN A 49 3.53 3.43 23.89
N PRO A 50 2.32 3.46 24.46
CA PRO A 50 1.10 3.05 23.76
C PRO A 50 0.84 3.87 22.49
N GLU A 51 1.40 5.08 22.40
CA GLU A 51 1.36 5.93 21.22
C GLU A 51 1.92 5.25 19.96
N ALA A 52 2.89 4.34 20.09
CA ALA A 52 3.41 3.58 18.94
C ALA A 52 2.32 2.71 18.29
N ILE A 53 1.44 2.11 19.11
CA ILE A 53 0.29 1.35 18.61
C ILE A 53 -0.76 2.30 18.02
N ALA A 54 -0.98 3.46 18.65
CA ALA A 54 -1.90 4.47 18.15
C ALA A 54 -1.50 4.96 16.75
N GLN A 55 -0.22 5.21 16.48
CA GLN A 55 0.28 5.61 15.16
C GLN A 55 0.06 4.54 14.08
N GLY A 56 0.21 3.27 14.45
CA GLY A 56 -0.13 2.15 13.56
C GLY A 56 -1.61 2.16 13.14
N ARG A 57 -2.51 2.43 14.09
CA ARG A 57 -3.96 2.47 13.86
C ARG A 57 -4.46 3.77 13.21
N ALA A 58 -3.78 4.88 13.48
CA ALA A 58 -4.15 6.19 12.98
C ALA A 58 -3.49 6.44 11.61
N THR A 59 -2.35 7.12 11.60
CA THR A 59 -1.69 7.59 10.39
C THR A 59 -1.37 6.46 9.42
N MET A 60 -0.74 5.36 9.88
CA MET A 60 -0.34 4.29 8.97
C MET A 60 -1.55 3.59 8.34
N ALA A 61 -2.48 3.09 9.17
CA ALA A 61 -3.67 2.41 8.65
C ALA A 61 -4.59 3.33 7.86
N GLY A 62 -4.82 4.56 8.35
CA GLY A 62 -5.81 5.48 7.79
C GLY A 62 -5.52 5.83 6.32
N PHE A 63 -4.27 6.10 5.97
CA PHE A 63 -3.90 6.38 4.59
C PHE A 63 -4.05 5.14 3.68
N PHE A 64 -3.62 3.96 4.11
CA PHE A 64 -3.80 2.72 3.35
C PHE A 64 -5.27 2.34 3.16
N LEU A 65 -6.07 2.47 4.21
CA LEU A 65 -7.52 2.25 4.17
C LEU A 65 -8.19 3.25 3.25
N GLY A 66 -7.90 4.55 3.39
CA GLY A 66 -8.50 5.60 2.59
C GLY A 66 -8.22 5.44 1.10
N VAL A 67 -6.94 5.33 0.73
CA VAL A 67 -6.56 5.20 -0.70
C VAL A 67 -7.05 3.88 -1.29
N GLY A 68 -6.89 2.76 -0.57
CA GLY A 68 -7.32 1.44 -1.04
C GLY A 68 -8.83 1.34 -1.20
N LEU A 69 -9.60 1.83 -0.21
CA LEU A 69 -11.06 1.80 -0.26
C LEU A 69 -11.61 2.71 -1.35
N CYS A 70 -11.11 3.94 -1.47
CA CYS A 70 -11.52 4.85 -2.54
C CYS A 70 -11.18 4.29 -3.92
N ALA A 71 -10.00 3.68 -4.10
CA ALA A 71 -9.61 3.06 -5.36
C ALA A 71 -10.53 1.89 -5.76
N ILE A 72 -11.00 1.10 -4.80
CA ILE A 72 -11.94 -0.02 -5.05
C ILE A 72 -13.36 0.48 -5.30
N LEU A 73 -13.87 1.39 -4.46
CA LEU A 73 -15.27 1.82 -4.52
C LEU A 73 -15.57 2.77 -5.69
N LEU A 74 -14.57 3.51 -6.16
CA LEU A 74 -14.75 4.51 -7.21
C LEU A 74 -14.10 4.09 -8.54
N ALA A 75 -13.14 3.15 -8.53
CA ALA A 75 -12.45 2.61 -9.71
C ALA A 75 -11.98 3.67 -10.73
N GLN A 76 -11.56 4.85 -10.25
CA GLN A 76 -11.14 5.92 -11.15
C GLN A 76 -9.64 5.81 -11.50
N PRO A 77 -9.24 6.03 -12.76
CA PRO A 77 -7.83 6.00 -13.16
C PRO A 77 -6.95 6.93 -12.33
N LEU A 78 -7.44 8.11 -11.95
CA LEU A 78 -6.69 9.05 -11.11
C LEU A 78 -6.44 8.53 -9.69
N LEU A 79 -7.36 7.72 -9.14
CA LEU A 79 -7.18 7.09 -7.83
C LEU A 79 -6.19 5.93 -7.90
N TYR A 80 -6.23 5.13 -8.97
CA TYR A 80 -5.19 4.13 -9.22
C TYR A 80 -3.82 4.78 -9.44
N MET A 81 -3.75 5.92 -10.13
CA MET A 81 -2.52 6.68 -10.25
C MET A 81 -2.01 7.15 -8.89
N ALA A 82 -2.88 7.72 -8.05
CA ALA A 82 -2.52 8.15 -6.70
C ALA A 82 -2.02 6.97 -5.85
N LEU A 83 -2.68 5.81 -5.93
CA LEU A 83 -2.23 4.57 -5.28
C LEU A 83 -0.84 4.15 -5.75
N GLY A 84 -0.63 4.10 -7.07
CA GLY A 84 0.63 3.71 -7.66
C GLY A 84 1.79 4.65 -7.31
N VAL A 85 1.53 5.96 -7.35
CA VAL A 85 2.49 6.99 -6.90
C VAL A 85 2.80 6.85 -5.40
N SER A 86 1.81 6.54 -4.57
CA SER A 86 2.02 6.32 -3.12
C SER A 86 2.99 5.16 -2.86
N TRP A 87 2.81 4.04 -3.58
CA TRP A 87 3.74 2.91 -3.50
C TRP A 87 5.12 3.22 -4.08
N LEU A 88 5.21 4.04 -5.13
CA LEU A 88 6.47 4.50 -5.69
C LEU A 88 7.27 5.35 -4.68
N PHE A 89 6.61 6.27 -3.98
CA PHE A 89 7.24 7.03 -2.90
C PHE A 89 7.64 6.14 -1.72
N THR A 90 6.87 5.08 -1.44
CA THR A 90 7.22 4.09 -0.42
C THR A 90 8.50 3.34 -0.80
N ALA A 91 8.58 2.84 -2.04
CA ALA A 91 9.78 2.20 -2.58
C ALA A 91 10.99 3.15 -2.57
N PHE A 92 10.79 4.40 -2.99
CA PHE A 92 11.84 5.43 -2.96
C PHE A 92 12.34 5.69 -1.54
N GLY A 93 11.44 5.85 -0.57
CA GLY A 93 11.81 5.98 0.84
C GLY A 93 12.62 4.79 1.35
N ARG A 94 12.28 3.57 0.91
CA ARG A 94 13.06 2.36 1.24
C ARG A 94 14.44 2.37 0.63
N ILE A 95 14.60 2.80 -0.63
CA ILE A 95 15.92 2.97 -1.26
C ILE A 95 16.78 3.92 -0.43
N VAL A 96 16.23 5.08 -0.06
CA VAL A 96 16.93 6.06 0.78
C VAL A 96 17.34 5.44 2.11
N ALA A 97 16.46 4.70 2.79
CA ALA A 97 16.79 4.03 4.05
C ALA A 97 17.87 2.95 3.88
N MET A 98 17.87 2.20 2.77
CA MET A 98 18.90 1.21 2.48
C MET A 98 20.27 1.84 2.24
N MET A 99 20.31 3.02 1.62
CA MET A 99 21.54 3.77 1.35
C MET A 99 22.07 4.51 2.58
N SER A 100 21.17 5.10 3.38
CA SER A 100 21.54 6.04 4.45
C SER A 100 21.57 5.42 5.85
N ASP A 101 20.69 4.45 6.14
CA ASP A 101 20.44 3.97 7.51
C ASP A 101 21.02 2.56 7.75
N GLY A 102 21.88 2.07 6.85
CA GLY A 102 22.45 0.72 6.93
C GLY A 102 21.41 -0.40 6.76
N ALA A 103 20.21 -0.08 6.27
CA ALA A 103 19.10 -1.01 6.14
C ALA A 103 19.22 -1.93 4.91
N ASN A 104 20.39 -2.06 4.29
CA ASN A 104 20.60 -2.92 3.12
C ASN A 104 20.60 -4.41 3.50
N THR A 105 19.41 -4.96 3.72
CA THR A 105 19.19 -6.36 4.12
C THR A 105 18.41 -7.11 3.05
N PRO A 106 18.52 -8.46 2.96
CA PRO A 106 17.71 -9.25 2.02
C PRO A 106 16.21 -9.02 2.18
N TYR A 107 15.76 -8.75 3.41
CA TYR A 107 14.37 -8.41 3.68
C TYR A 107 13.94 -7.12 2.97
N ASN A 108 14.77 -6.07 3.01
CA ASN A 108 14.46 -4.80 2.34
C ASN A 108 14.53 -4.91 0.82
N TRP A 109 15.38 -5.79 0.27
CA TRP A 109 15.36 -6.14 -1.16
C TRP A 109 14.08 -6.86 -1.60
N VAL A 110 13.54 -7.75 -0.78
CA VAL A 110 12.23 -8.36 -1.06
C VAL A 110 11.13 -7.32 -0.94
N ALA A 111 11.17 -6.48 0.10
CA ALA A 111 10.17 -5.45 0.35
C ALA A 111 10.11 -4.42 -0.79
N ILE A 112 11.25 -3.94 -1.30
CA ILE A 112 11.27 -3.00 -2.44
C ILE A 112 10.67 -3.63 -3.70
N VAL A 113 10.92 -4.92 -3.96
CA VAL A 113 10.30 -5.62 -5.11
C VAL A 113 8.79 -5.67 -4.96
N VAL A 114 8.28 -5.94 -3.76
CA VAL A 114 6.84 -5.92 -3.48
C VAL A 114 6.27 -4.50 -3.66
N GLU A 115 6.94 -3.47 -3.16
CA GLU A 115 6.50 -2.09 -3.29
C GLU A 115 6.47 -1.61 -4.74
N LEU A 116 7.51 -1.95 -5.52
CA LEU A 116 7.58 -1.66 -6.94
C LEU A 116 6.52 -2.41 -7.73
N ALA A 117 6.21 -3.66 -7.36
CA ALA A 117 5.10 -4.40 -7.96
C ALA A 117 3.76 -3.70 -7.66
N LEU A 118 3.50 -3.36 -6.40
CA LEU A 118 2.27 -2.65 -6.00
C LEU A 118 2.14 -1.26 -6.64
N ALA A 119 3.24 -0.61 -7.00
CA ALA A 119 3.26 0.61 -7.80
C ALA A 119 2.99 0.35 -9.29
N ALA A 120 3.68 -0.63 -9.88
CA ALA A 120 3.65 -0.91 -11.32
C ALA A 120 2.29 -1.43 -11.81
N LEU A 121 1.56 -2.19 -10.98
CA LEU A 121 0.24 -2.71 -11.35
C LEU A 121 -0.75 -1.57 -11.68
N PRO A 122 -1.06 -0.62 -10.76
CA PRO A 122 -1.98 0.46 -11.06
C PRO A 122 -1.40 1.51 -12.02
N LEU A 123 -0.10 1.81 -11.97
CA LEU A 123 0.51 2.76 -12.91
C LEU A 123 0.49 2.22 -14.34
N GLY A 124 0.79 0.95 -14.53
CA GLY A 124 0.76 0.37 -15.87
C GLY A 124 -0.64 0.24 -16.46
N PHE A 125 -1.67 0.12 -15.62
CA PHE A 125 -3.05 0.26 -16.09
C PHE A 125 -3.32 1.70 -16.54
N VAL A 126 -2.98 2.69 -15.71
CA VAL A 126 -3.24 4.11 -16.00
C VAL A 126 -2.50 4.60 -17.24
N PHE A 127 -1.25 4.17 -17.43
CA PHE A 127 -0.45 4.54 -18.61
C PHE A 127 -0.70 3.66 -19.84
N GLY A 128 -1.57 2.65 -19.74
CA GLY A 128 -1.92 1.78 -20.86
C GLY A 128 -0.85 0.75 -21.25
N PHE A 129 0.05 0.38 -20.32
CA PHE A 129 1.00 -0.73 -20.50
C PHE A 129 0.32 -2.10 -20.40
N TRP A 130 -0.80 -2.19 -19.68
CA TRP A 130 -1.61 -3.41 -19.55
C TRP A 130 -2.96 -3.23 -20.27
N PRO A 131 -3.39 -4.19 -21.11
CA PRO A 131 -4.69 -4.15 -21.80
C PRO A 131 -5.88 -4.39 -20.87
#